data_AF-A0A6V8L9G9-F1
#
_entry.id   AF-A0A6V8L9G9-F1
#
_cell.length_a   1.000
_cell.length_b   1.000
_cell.length_c   1.000
_cell.angle_alpha   90.00
_cell.angle_beta   90.00
_cell.angle_gamma   90.00
#
_symmetry.space_group_name_H-M   'P 1'
#
loop_
_entity.id
_entity.type
_entity.pdbx_description
1 polymer ?
#
loop_
_entity_poly.entity_id
_entity_poly.type
_entity_poly.pdbx_seq_one_letter_code
_entity_poly.pdbx_strand_id
1 'polypeptide(L)'
;MLRIVFSSDDIARTRVAPAADPVWETVLSLHLLQGRTREPSLAGWRGDVSEGLRRDVTATTQLRLFSATNPSKGYFPDFLTPSESLHGLQAGMDAIRSTPIERLNRDIAVLAEENALPRRPRRWAAARRRRSASSPSRWSAITRSRSRRTGRGSRRRWMPTGRAVPVRCWTAAPRDC
;
A
#
# COMPACT_ATOMS: atom_id res chain seq x y z
N MET A 1 -6.41 -15.43 14.50
CA MET A 1 -6.53 -15.55 13.03
C MET A 1 -7.65 -14.62 12.58
N LEU A 2 -7.38 -13.67 11.67
CA LEU A 2 -8.42 -12.81 11.11
C LEU A 2 -9.22 -13.63 10.09
N ARG A 3 -10.54 -13.66 10.22
CA ARG A 3 -11.45 -14.29 9.24
C ARG A 3 -12.29 -13.20 8.59
N ILE A 4 -12.09 -12.99 7.30
CA ILE A 4 -12.91 -12.08 6.48
C ILE A 4 -13.96 -12.95 5.78
N VAL A 5 -15.24 -12.62 5.94
CA VAL A 5 -16.36 -13.35 5.33
C VAL A 5 -17.05 -12.42 4.35
N PHE A 6 -17.09 -12.82 3.08
CA PHE A 6 -17.81 -12.11 2.02
C PHE A 6 -19.16 -12.76 1.77
N SER A 7 -20.22 -11.97 1.74
CA SER A 7 -21.51 -12.41 1.22
C SER A 7 -21.50 -12.38 -0.31
N SER A 8 -22.49 -13.04 -0.94
CA SER A 8 -22.68 -12.96 -2.40
C SER A 8 -22.85 -11.52 -2.89
N ASP A 9 -23.48 -10.68 -2.08
CA ASP A 9 -23.73 -9.27 -2.35
C ASP A 9 -22.44 -8.42 -2.26
N ASP A 10 -21.51 -8.78 -1.36
CA ASP A 10 -20.19 -8.15 -1.28
C ASP A 10 -19.31 -8.52 -2.48
N ILE A 11 -19.36 -9.77 -2.92
CA ILE A 11 -18.67 -10.22 -4.14
C ILE A 11 -19.22 -9.47 -5.35
N ALA A 12 -20.55 -9.35 -5.47
CA ALA A 12 -21.20 -8.63 -6.57
C ALA A 12 -20.81 -7.14 -6.62
N ARG A 13 -20.48 -6.53 -5.48
CA ARG A 13 -19.98 -5.15 -5.37
C ARG A 13 -18.47 -5.00 -5.48
N THR A 14 -17.71 -6.09 -5.38
CA THR A 14 -16.25 -6.02 -5.48
C THR A 14 -15.84 -5.60 -6.88
N ARG A 15 -14.88 -4.67 -6.97
CA ARG A 15 -14.33 -4.18 -8.24
C ARG A 15 -12.83 -4.40 -8.23
N VAL A 16 -12.32 -4.96 -9.31
CA VAL A 16 -10.88 -5.09 -9.54
C VAL A 16 -10.42 -3.78 -10.17
N ALA A 17 -9.34 -3.20 -9.62
CA ALA A 17 -8.73 -2.01 -10.21
C ALA A 17 -8.23 -2.34 -11.63
N PRO A 18 -8.29 -1.40 -12.58
CA PRO A 18 -7.88 -1.65 -13.96
C PRO A 18 -6.38 -1.92 -14.12
N ALA A 19 -5.59 -1.59 -13.10
CA ALA A 19 -4.16 -1.83 -13.03
C ALA A 19 -3.74 -2.01 -11.56
N ALA A 20 -2.52 -2.53 -11.37
CA ALA A 20 -1.88 -2.58 -10.06
C ALA A 20 -1.62 -1.15 -9.53
N ASP A 21 -1.81 -0.96 -8.23
CA ASP A 21 -1.52 0.31 -7.58
C ASP A 21 0.00 0.44 -7.37
N PRO A 22 0.65 1.47 -7.93
CA PRO A 22 2.11 1.54 -7.98
C PRO A 22 2.77 1.74 -6.61
N VAL A 23 2.13 2.45 -5.68
CA VAL A 23 2.65 2.62 -4.32
C VAL A 23 2.51 1.30 -3.55
N TRP A 24 1.37 0.62 -3.68
CA TRP A 24 1.17 -0.70 -3.07
C TRP A 24 2.16 -1.73 -3.60
N GLU A 25 2.39 -1.80 -4.91
CA GLU A 25 3.39 -2.70 -5.51
C GLU A 25 4.79 -2.42 -4.94
N THR A 26 5.14 -1.15 -4.71
CA THR A 26 6.43 -0.77 -4.11
C THR A 26 6.54 -1.26 -2.65
N VAL A 27 5.48 -1.05 -1.86
CA VAL A 27 5.39 -1.49 -0.46
C VAL A 27 5.48 -3.02 -0.35
N LEU A 28 4.70 -3.74 -1.16
CA LEU A 28 4.67 -5.21 -1.17
C LEU A 28 5.95 -5.81 -1.74
N SER A 29 6.56 -5.18 -2.75
CA SER A 29 7.89 -5.57 -3.26
C SER A 29 8.94 -5.50 -2.15
N LEU A 30 8.90 -4.46 -1.31
CA LEU A 30 9.80 -4.39 -0.16
C LEU A 30 9.54 -5.51 0.84
N HIS A 31 8.27 -5.83 1.14
CA HIS A 31 7.93 -6.95 2.01
C HIS A 31 8.47 -8.28 1.47
N LEU A 32 8.36 -8.48 0.15
CA LEU A 32 8.98 -9.62 -0.51
C LEU A 32 10.50 -9.60 -0.28
N LEU A 33 11.19 -8.50 -0.58
CA LEU A 33 12.64 -8.38 -0.39
C LEU A 33 13.11 -8.62 1.06
N GLN A 34 12.32 -8.23 2.06
CA GLN A 34 12.60 -8.49 3.47
C GLN A 34 12.24 -9.91 3.91
N GLY A 35 11.27 -10.54 3.23
CA GLY A 35 10.70 -11.81 3.60
C GLY A 35 11.70 -12.97 3.55
N ARG A 36 11.55 -13.91 4.49
CA ARG A 36 12.33 -15.15 4.57
C ARG A 36 11.79 -16.25 3.66
N THR A 37 10.50 -16.21 3.34
CA THR A 37 9.85 -17.16 2.42
C THR A 37 10.32 -16.86 1.00
N ARG A 38 10.94 -17.86 0.39
CA ARG A 38 11.46 -17.77 -0.98
C ARG A 38 10.49 -18.46 -1.89
N GLU A 39 9.69 -17.66 -2.58
CA GLU A 39 8.87 -18.13 -3.69
C GLU A 39 9.79 -18.28 -4.91
N PRO A 40 9.91 -19.49 -5.51
CA PRO A 40 10.91 -19.74 -6.56
C PRO A 40 10.73 -18.92 -7.83
N SER A 41 9.49 -18.58 -8.23
CA SER A 41 9.27 -17.82 -9.47
C SER A 41 9.78 -16.37 -9.37
N LEU A 42 9.85 -15.81 -8.17
CA LEU A 42 10.39 -14.49 -7.88
C LEU A 42 11.89 -14.49 -7.56
N ALA A 43 12.57 -15.65 -7.54
CA ALA A 43 13.98 -15.72 -7.14
C ALA A 43 14.91 -14.91 -8.06
N GLY A 44 14.69 -14.98 -9.38
CA GLY A 44 15.45 -14.21 -10.36
C GLY A 44 15.27 -12.70 -10.15
N TRP A 45 14.01 -12.25 -10.11
CA TRP A 45 13.65 -10.86 -9.84
C TRP A 45 14.29 -10.32 -8.55
N ARG A 46 14.24 -11.09 -7.45
CA ARG A 46 14.87 -10.69 -6.18
C ARG A 46 16.38 -10.52 -6.31
N GLY A 47 17.03 -11.42 -7.06
CA GLY A 47 18.46 -11.35 -7.34
C GLY A 47 18.82 -10.07 -8.07
N ASP A 48 18.13 -9.80 -9.18
CA ASP A 48 18.38 -8.65 -10.04
C ASP A 48 18.14 -7.33 -9.28
N VAL A 49 17.03 -7.23 -8.55
CA VAL A 49 16.70 -6.03 -7.76
C VAL A 49 17.69 -5.85 -6.62
N SER A 50 18.02 -6.90 -5.86
CA SER A 50 18.97 -6.79 -4.75
C SER A 50 20.35 -6.36 -5.22
N GLU A 51 20.79 -6.87 -6.38
CA GLU A 51 22.08 -6.53 -6.95
C GLU A 51 22.10 -5.08 -7.47
N GLY A 52 21.04 -4.63 -8.16
CA GLY A 52 20.90 -3.24 -8.57
C GLY A 52 20.95 -2.27 -7.38
N LEU A 53 20.26 -2.61 -6.29
CA LEU A 53 20.20 -1.78 -5.09
C LEU A 53 21.53 -1.70 -4.34
N ARG A 54 22.35 -2.76 -4.36
CA ARG A 54 23.69 -2.76 -3.72
C ARG A 54 24.69 -1.87 -4.44
N ARG A 55 24.55 -1.72 -5.76
CA ARG A 55 25.44 -0.88 -6.57
C ARG A 55 25.23 0.61 -6.32
N ASP A 56 24.09 0.98 -5.74
CA ASP A 56 23.75 2.35 -5.37
C ASP A 56 23.81 2.54 -3.84
N VAL A 57 24.85 3.25 -3.38
CA VAL A 57 25.08 3.55 -1.95
C VAL A 57 23.98 4.45 -1.38
N THR A 58 23.44 5.37 -2.18
CA THR A 58 22.34 6.25 -1.78
C THR A 58 21.05 5.45 -1.63
N ALA A 59 20.76 4.57 -2.59
CA ALA A 59 19.61 3.67 -2.52
C ALA A 59 19.68 2.78 -1.27
N THR A 60 20.87 2.26 -0.92
CA THR A 60 21.06 1.45 0.28
C THR A 60 20.63 2.17 1.57
N THR A 61 20.94 3.46 1.70
CA THR A 61 20.56 4.25 2.89
C THR A 61 19.05 4.53 2.92
N GLN A 62 18.47 4.90 1.77
CA GLN A 62 17.04 5.15 1.63
C GLN A 62 16.21 3.89 1.89
N LEU A 63 16.68 2.74 1.41
CA LEU A 63 16.06 1.43 1.65
C LEU A 63 16.06 1.04 3.11
N ARG A 64 17.11 1.37 3.87
CA ARG A 64 17.12 1.12 5.32
C ARG A 64 16.04 1.92 6.03
N LEU A 65 15.88 3.20 5.67
CA LEU A 65 14.81 4.04 6.20
C LEU A 65 13.43 3.49 5.79
N PHE A 66 13.24 3.21 4.51
CA PHE A 66 11.97 2.68 4.00
C PHE A 66 11.62 1.33 4.63
N SER A 67 12.60 0.46 4.82
CA SER A 67 12.43 -0.83 5.50
C SER A 67 12.04 -0.67 6.96
N ALA A 68 12.61 0.32 7.65
CA ALA A 68 12.26 0.60 9.03
C ALA A 68 10.84 1.15 9.18
N THR A 69 10.37 1.91 8.20
CA THR A 69 9.00 2.44 8.19
C THR A 69 7.98 1.47 7.58
N ASN A 70 8.42 0.39 6.93
CA ASN A 70 7.56 -0.57 6.25
C ASN A 70 8.01 -2.01 6.57
N PRO A 71 7.73 -2.50 7.79
CA PRO A 71 8.08 -3.87 8.17
C PRO A 71 7.22 -4.89 7.42
N SER A 72 7.81 -6.01 7.01
CA SER A 72 7.11 -7.15 6.37
C SER A 72 6.11 -7.90 7.26
N LYS A 73 6.05 -7.57 8.55
CA LYS A 73 5.12 -8.16 9.51
C LYS A 73 4.68 -7.09 10.50
N GLY A 74 3.41 -7.16 10.90
CA GLY A 74 2.81 -6.21 11.84
C GLY A 74 2.26 -4.98 11.11
N TYR A 75 2.02 -3.92 11.88
CA TYR A 75 1.55 -2.65 11.34
C TYR A 75 2.60 -2.00 10.42
N PHE A 76 2.15 -1.45 9.29
CA PHE A 76 2.90 -0.47 8.51
C PHE A 76 2.02 0.78 8.29
N PRO A 77 2.61 1.98 8.21
CA PRO A 77 1.87 3.24 8.24
C PRO A 77 0.85 3.42 7.10
N ASP A 78 -0.36 3.83 7.45
CA ASP A 78 -1.47 4.04 6.51
C ASP A 78 -1.15 5.14 5.47
N PHE A 79 -0.34 6.14 5.82
CA PHE A 79 0.10 7.17 4.86
C PHE A 79 0.89 6.61 3.67
N LEU A 80 1.42 5.38 3.75
CA LEU A 80 2.03 4.67 2.62
C LEU A 80 0.99 3.99 1.70
N THR A 81 -0.31 4.18 1.96
CA THR A 81 -1.41 3.63 1.16
C THR A 81 -2.43 4.70 0.75
N PRO A 82 -1.99 5.81 0.10
CA PRO A 82 -2.91 6.87 -0.31
C PRO A 82 -3.86 6.37 -1.40
N SER A 83 -5.14 6.72 -1.29
CA SER A 83 -6.15 6.42 -2.32
C SER A 83 -5.82 7.05 -3.68
N GLU A 84 -5.08 8.14 -3.66
CA GLU A 84 -4.62 8.91 -4.81
C GLU A 84 -3.66 8.10 -5.69
N SER A 85 -3.01 7.07 -5.15
CA SER A 85 -2.15 6.16 -5.91
C SER A 85 -2.92 5.37 -7.00
N LEU A 86 -4.25 5.26 -6.86
CA LEU A 86 -5.13 4.77 -7.94
C LEU A 86 -5.05 5.60 -9.22
N HIS A 87 -4.57 6.85 -9.13
CA HIS A 87 -4.34 7.75 -10.26
C HIS A 87 -2.88 7.72 -10.76
N GLY A 88 -2.07 6.79 -10.27
CA GLY A 88 -0.69 6.57 -10.69
C GLY A 88 0.34 7.00 -9.65
N LEU A 89 1.62 6.70 -9.95
CA LEU A 89 2.72 6.85 -9.01
C LEU A 89 2.91 8.31 -8.58
N GLN A 90 2.82 9.26 -9.51
CA GLN A 90 3.01 10.68 -9.19
C GLN A 90 1.96 11.19 -8.20
N ALA A 91 0.68 10.86 -8.43
CA ALA A 91 -0.41 11.23 -7.53
C ALA A 91 -0.24 10.59 -6.13
N GLY A 92 0.18 9.32 -6.09
CA GLY A 92 0.52 8.65 -4.82
C GLY A 92 1.68 9.32 -4.09
N MET A 93 2.76 9.67 -4.78
CA MET A 93 3.91 10.35 -4.19
C MET A 93 3.57 11.75 -3.69
N ASP A 94 2.73 12.50 -4.42
CA ASP A 94 2.27 13.82 -3.98
C ASP A 94 1.38 13.71 -2.75
N ALA A 95 0.49 12.72 -2.69
CA ALA A 95 -0.30 12.43 -1.49
C ALA A 95 0.58 12.07 -0.28
N ILE A 96 1.62 11.24 -0.47
CA ILE A 96 2.58 10.92 0.60
C ILE A 96 3.29 12.19 1.08
N ARG A 97 3.79 13.04 0.16
CA ARG A 97 4.46 14.31 0.52
C ARG A 97 3.54 15.29 1.22
N SER A 98 2.25 15.30 0.87
CA SER A 98 1.23 16.15 1.46
C SER A 98 0.59 15.56 2.73
N THR A 99 1.10 14.44 3.25
CA THR A 99 0.61 13.84 4.49
C THR A 99 0.68 14.87 5.64
N PRO A 100 -0.45 15.22 6.28
CA PRO A 100 -0.44 16.13 7.41
C PRO A 100 0.47 15.62 8.54
N ILE A 101 1.23 16.52 9.17
CA ILE A 101 2.24 16.14 10.18
C ILE A 101 1.62 15.41 11.37
N GLU A 102 0.35 15.69 11.69
CA GLU A 102 -0.42 15.01 12.73
C GLU A 102 -0.71 13.56 12.38
N ARG A 103 -1.03 13.27 11.10
CA ARG A 103 -1.24 11.90 10.59
C ARG A 103 0.09 11.15 10.56
N LEU A 104 1.14 11.77 10.01
CA LEU A 104 2.47 11.17 9.97
C LEU A 104 2.95 10.77 11.38
N ASN A 105 2.85 11.69 12.36
CA ASN A 105 3.27 11.40 13.73
C ASN A 105 2.43 10.30 14.39
N ARG A 106 1.13 10.24 14.10
CA ARG A 106 0.24 9.19 14.62
C ARG A 106 0.67 7.82 14.11
N ASP A 107 0.82 7.66 12.80
CA ASP A 107 1.11 6.37 12.19
C ASP A 107 2.51 5.89 12.60
N ILE A 108 3.50 6.80 12.68
CA ILE A 108 4.84 6.48 13.18
C ILE A 108 4.83 6.11 14.66
N ALA A 109 3.97 6.74 15.48
CA ALA A 109 3.84 6.37 16.89
C ALA A 109 3.30 4.94 17.06
N VAL A 110 2.26 4.57 16.29
CA VAL A 110 1.72 3.19 16.28
C VAL A 110 2.80 2.21 15.85
N LEU A 111 3.53 2.51 14.77
CA LEU A 111 4.62 1.67 14.30
C LEU A 111 5.72 1.47 15.36
N ALA A 112 6.05 2.53 16.11
CA ALA A 112 7.07 2.51 17.15
C ALA A 112 6.66 1.74 18.42
N GLU A 113 5.37 1.43 18.61
CA GLU A 113 4.89 0.57 19.70
C GLU A 113 5.26 -0.90 19.43
N GLU A 114 5.23 -1.32 18.17
CA GLU A 114 5.49 -2.70 17.75
C GLU A 114 6.96 -2.94 17.33
N ASN A 115 7.67 -1.90 16.89
CA ASN A 115 9.00 -2.03 16.29
C ASN A 115 10.04 -1.09 16.91
N ALA A 116 11.26 -1.61 17.11
CA ALA A 116 12.41 -0.79 17.46
C ALA A 116 12.87 0.01 16.23
N LEU A 117 12.29 1.18 16.03
CA LEU A 117 12.70 2.06 14.93
C LEU A 117 14.15 2.53 15.11
N PRO A 118 14.95 2.61 14.02
CA PRO A 118 16.31 3.14 14.07
C PRO A 118 16.31 4.57 14.63
N ARG A 119 17.22 4.86 15.56
CA ARG A 119 17.29 6.16 16.27
C ARG A 119 17.81 7.28 15.35
N ARG A 120 16.96 8.24 14.93
CA ARG A 120 17.10 9.75 14.93
C ARG A 120 16.30 10.47 13.81
N PRO A 121 15.99 11.79 13.91
CA PRO A 121 16.28 12.76 14.98
C PRO A 121 15.11 12.97 15.96
N ARG A 122 15.44 13.57 17.11
CA ARG A 122 14.62 13.79 18.33
C ARG A 122 13.27 14.51 18.13
N ARG A 123 12.84 14.82 16.91
CA ARG A 123 11.59 15.54 16.61
C ARG A 123 10.35 14.64 16.53
N TRP A 124 10.53 13.32 16.39
CA TRP A 124 9.40 12.35 16.35
C TRP A 124 9.06 11.78 17.74
N ALA A 125 9.93 11.98 18.73
CA ALA A 125 9.82 11.39 20.07
C ALA A 125 8.86 12.15 21.03
N ALA A 126 7.96 12.99 20.51
CA ALA A 126 6.97 13.67 21.33
C ALA A 126 5.76 12.76 21.69
N ALA A 127 5.55 11.65 20.98
CA ALA A 127 4.43 10.73 21.25
C ALA A 127 4.70 9.71 22.37
N ARG A 128 5.93 9.64 22.92
CA ARG A 128 6.33 8.58 23.86
C ARG A 128 6.00 8.88 25.33
N ARG A 129 4.90 9.61 25.61
CA ARG A 129 4.45 9.84 26.99
C ARG A 129 2.97 9.50 27.20
N ARG A 130 2.81 8.38 27.93
CA ARG A 130 1.68 7.94 28.76
C ARG A 130 0.47 7.39 28.01
N ARG A 131 0.41 6.05 27.94
CA ARG A 131 -0.76 5.27 28.36
C ARG A 131 -0.32 3.84 28.72
N SER A 132 0.02 3.68 29.99
CA SER A 132 -0.08 2.38 30.66
C SER A 132 -1.56 2.08 30.91
N ALA A 133 -1.93 0.82 30.70
CA ALA A 133 -3.19 0.18 31.07
C ALA A 133 -4.45 0.67 30.34
N SER A 134 -4.87 -0.05 29.29
CA SER A 134 -6.15 -0.78 29.21
C SER A 134 -6.44 -1.24 27.78
N SER A 135 -6.48 -2.57 27.60
CA SER A 135 -7.36 -3.22 26.61
C SER A 135 -8.80 -2.97 27.09
N PRO A 136 -9.77 -2.56 26.24
CA PRO A 136 -10.41 -3.49 25.29
C PRO A 136 -10.84 -2.91 23.93
N SER A 137 -10.86 -3.80 22.94
CA SER A 137 -11.72 -3.83 21.74
C SER A 137 -12.74 -2.68 21.57
N ARG A 138 -12.57 -1.87 20.52
CA ARG A 138 -13.68 -1.07 19.96
C ARG A 138 -13.43 -0.62 18.51
N TRP A 139 -13.54 -1.55 17.56
CA TRP A 139 -13.94 -1.17 16.19
C TRP A 139 -15.47 -1.06 16.20
N SER A 140 -15.97 0.15 16.39
CA SER A 140 -17.38 0.46 16.19
C SER A 140 -17.51 1.86 15.61
N ALA A 141 -18.39 1.96 14.62
CA ALA A 141 -18.93 3.18 14.02
C ALA A 141 -18.08 3.87 12.94
N ILE A 142 -18.02 3.25 11.76
CA ILE A 142 -18.31 3.99 10.51
C ILE A 142 -19.34 3.17 9.71
N THR A 143 -20.62 3.37 10.01
CA THR A 143 -21.66 3.24 8.99
C THR A 143 -22.54 4.47 9.03
N ARG A 144 -22.58 5.10 7.86
CA ARG A 144 -23.14 6.40 7.54
C ARG A 144 -24.66 6.38 7.67
N SER A 145 -25.19 7.47 8.21
CA SER A 145 -26.54 7.92 7.96
C SER A 145 -26.67 8.47 6.52
N ARG A 146 -27.93 8.50 6.05
CA ARG A 146 -28.48 9.18 4.85
C ARG A 146 -28.19 8.50 3.50
N SER A 147 -29.12 8.44 2.56
CA SER A 147 -30.55 8.79 2.51
C SER A 147 -31.07 8.28 1.18
N ARG A 148 -32.30 7.75 1.18
CA ARG A 148 -33.07 7.43 -0.02
C ARG A 148 -33.14 8.65 -0.96
N ARG A 149 -32.82 8.46 -2.23
CA ARG A 149 -33.38 9.26 -3.33
C ARG A 149 -33.61 8.36 -4.54
N THR A 150 -34.87 8.03 -4.72
CA THR A 150 -35.47 7.53 -5.95
C THR A 150 -35.31 8.57 -7.06
N GLY A 151 -34.93 8.15 -8.26
CA GLY A 151 -34.74 9.08 -9.39
C GLY A 151 -34.40 8.40 -10.70
N ARG A 152 -35.42 7.81 -11.31
CA ARG A 152 -35.55 7.35 -12.70
C ARG A 152 -34.97 8.37 -13.70
N GLY A 153 -34.21 7.93 -14.72
CA GLY A 153 -34.12 8.70 -15.97
C GLY A 153 -32.82 8.70 -16.77
N SER A 154 -32.91 8.09 -17.96
CA SER A 154 -32.20 8.42 -19.20
C SER A 154 -30.78 7.88 -19.42
N ARG A 155 -30.73 6.98 -20.41
CA ARG A 155 -29.57 6.54 -21.17
C ARG A 155 -28.90 7.76 -21.82
N ARG A 156 -27.59 7.92 -21.65
CA ARG A 156 -26.75 8.58 -22.65
C ARG A 156 -25.48 7.76 -22.87
N ARG A 157 -25.40 7.29 -24.12
CA ARG A 157 -24.29 6.66 -24.82
C ARG A 157 -23.08 7.59 -24.76
N TRP A 158 -21.96 7.11 -24.24
CA TRP A 158 -20.64 7.71 -24.41
C TRP A 158 -19.83 6.82 -25.35
N MET A 159 -19.42 7.37 -26.49
CA MET A 159 -18.37 6.81 -27.35
C MET A 159 -17.02 7.38 -26.90
N PRO A 160 -15.95 6.57 -26.79
CA PRO A 160 -14.61 7.10 -26.65
C PRO A 160 -13.96 7.23 -28.04
N THR A 161 -13.78 8.46 -28.52
CA THR A 161 -12.73 8.80 -29.47
C THR A 161 -11.47 9.16 -28.68
N GLY A 162 -10.41 8.36 -28.80
CA GLY A 162 -9.13 8.66 -28.16
C GLY A 162 -8.14 7.52 -28.34
N ARG A 163 -7.11 7.78 -29.14
CA ARG A 163 -6.05 6.86 -29.59
C ARG A 163 -5.52 5.91 -28.52
N ALA A 164 -5.53 4.62 -28.84
CA ALA A 164 -4.78 3.59 -28.14
C ALA A 164 -3.27 3.78 -28.38
N VAL A 165 -2.50 3.82 -27.29
CA VAL A 165 -1.06 3.54 -27.30
C VAL A 165 -0.90 2.06 -26.95
N PRO A 166 -0.23 1.23 -27.77
CA PRO A 166 -0.14 -0.20 -27.49
C PRO A 166 0.82 -0.44 -26.34
N VAL A 167 0.27 -0.90 -25.21
CA VAL A 167 1.07 -1.56 -24.16
C VAL A 167 1.37 -2.95 -24.68
N ARG A 168 2.65 -3.24 -24.92
CA ARG A 168 3.12 -4.55 -25.38
C ARG A 168 2.74 -5.61 -24.34
N CYS A 169 1.78 -6.46 -24.67
CA CYS A 169 1.52 -7.70 -23.96
C CYS A 169 2.74 -8.61 -24.09
N TRP A 170 3.30 -9.05 -22.97
CA TRP A 170 4.16 -10.22 -22.91
C TRP A 170 3.30 -11.45 -23.19
N THR A 171 3.25 -11.89 -24.45
CA THR A 171 2.78 -13.24 -24.77
C THR A 171 3.91 -14.22 -24.47
N ALA A 172 3.72 -15.01 -23.42
CA ALA A 172 4.46 -16.25 -23.23
C ALA A 172 4.08 -17.20 -24.40
N ALA A 173 5.05 -17.53 -25.24
CA ALA A 173 4.91 -18.59 -26.22
C ALA A 173 4.95 -19.97 -25.51
N PRO A 174 4.10 -20.94 -25.88
CA PRO A 174 4.27 -22.32 -25.44
C PRO A 174 5.41 -22.99 -26.22
N ARG A 175 6.17 -23.84 -25.51
CA ARG A 175 7.12 -24.78 -26.09
C ARG A 175 6.35 -25.92 -26.74
N ASP A 176 6.83 -26.41 -27.89
CA ASP A 176 6.83 -27.83 -28.27
C ASP A 176 7.82 -28.08 -29.43
N CYS A 177 8.45 -29.26 -29.36
CA CYS A 177 9.51 -29.87 -30.20
C CYS A 177 10.96 -29.45 -29.94
#